data_AF-A0A852YVZ5-F1
#
_entry.id   AF-A0A852YVZ5-F1
#
_cell.length_a   1.000
_cell.length_b   1.000
_cell.length_c   1.000
_cell.angle_alpha   90.00
_cell.angle_beta   90.00
_cell.angle_gamma   90.00
#
_symmetry.space_group_name_H-M   'P 1'
#
loop_
_entity.id
_entity.type
_entity.pdbx_description
1 polymer ?
#
loop_
_entity_poly.entity_id
_entity_poly.type
_entity_poly.pdbx_seq_one_letter_code
_entity_poly.pdbx_strand_id
1 'polypeptide(L)'
;MYRLFVETEHGDETTVSLAVDIDTLRDEIASTGARLVVLDALLSTFGSAKLTEQGTVRRYLEPLAQLAQDLNIAVVGVAHFRKASDPNPLHMIAGSAEFGQVVRSAIGFAADREAEDGSCVLSLVKTNIAPAGLPSVRYRIESATVDTSDGPTDVGRFVPLGDTEQTVGELLNHDTGTPEDRSERTEASEWLRGYLTDNGGEAPAGDVIKAAEKDGFAKHTVQRARRKAGVKSQKSGFGKGWVWALTESAETPEDDTKNTKVTTHQPLSPSSSSASPSATCIACREPMRLDDGSGYHPMCDPEAAS
;
A
#
# COMPACT_ATOMS: atom_id res chain seq x y z
N MET A 1 -26.65 -6.46 -2.68
CA MET A 1 -25.67 -6.04 -3.70
C MET A 1 -26.46 -5.59 -4.90
N TYR A 2 -26.28 -4.35 -5.35
CA TYR A 2 -26.92 -3.84 -6.57
C TYR A 2 -25.90 -3.91 -7.71
N ARG A 3 -26.36 -4.28 -8.91
CA ARG A 3 -25.54 -4.24 -10.13
C ARG A 3 -26.10 -3.12 -11.00
N LEU A 4 -25.25 -2.16 -11.34
CA LEU A 4 -25.57 -1.06 -12.25
C LEU A 4 -24.99 -1.38 -13.63
N PHE A 5 -25.79 -1.16 -14.65
CA PHE A 5 -25.40 -1.18 -16.06
C PHE A 5 -26.11 -0.02 -16.75
N VAL A 6 -25.56 0.43 -17.88
CA VAL A 6 -26.17 1.49 -18.69
C VAL A 6 -26.90 0.82 -19.85
N GLU A 7 -28.12 1.23 -20.14
CA GLU A 7 -28.84 0.81 -21.33
C GLU A 7 -28.75 1.91 -22.39
N THR A 8 -28.33 1.55 -23.60
CA THR A 8 -28.29 2.49 -24.73
C THR A 8 -29.68 2.75 -25.29
N GLU A 9 -29.84 3.76 -26.14
CA GLU A 9 -31.12 4.05 -26.84
C GLU A 9 -31.64 2.86 -27.68
N HIS A 10 -30.78 1.88 -27.97
CA HIS A 10 -31.12 0.67 -28.73
C HIS A 10 -31.41 -0.56 -27.84
N GLY A 11 -31.38 -0.42 -26.52
CA GLY A 11 -31.62 -1.50 -25.57
C GLY A 11 -30.40 -2.38 -25.28
N ASP A 12 -29.22 -2.02 -25.80
CA ASP A 12 -27.98 -2.74 -25.52
C ASP A 12 -27.40 -2.31 -24.17
N GLU A 13 -26.98 -3.29 -23.35
CA GLU A 13 -26.26 -3.05 -22.11
C GLU A 13 -24.80 -2.61 -22.37
N THR A 14 -24.37 -1.54 -21.71
CA THR A 14 -23.00 -1.01 -21.74
C THR A 14 -22.51 -0.65 -20.33
N THR A 15 -21.22 -0.33 -20.24
CA THR A 15 -20.58 0.08 -18.99
C THR A 15 -20.81 1.57 -18.72
N VAL A 16 -20.93 1.92 -17.44
CA VAL A 16 -20.98 3.32 -16.96
C VAL A 16 -19.77 4.11 -17.48
N SER A 17 -20.02 5.27 -18.07
CA SER A 17 -19.01 6.22 -18.52
C SER A 17 -18.92 7.40 -17.56
N LEU A 18 -17.76 7.57 -16.92
CA LEU A 18 -17.55 8.69 -15.98
C LEU A 18 -17.56 10.07 -16.68
N ALA A 19 -17.49 10.12 -18.01
CA ALA A 19 -17.61 11.38 -18.74
C ALA A 19 -19.03 11.93 -18.79
N VAL A 20 -20.05 11.07 -18.75
CA VAL A 20 -21.44 11.45 -19.05
C VAL A 20 -22.42 11.01 -17.97
N ASP A 21 -22.14 9.93 -17.24
CA ASP A 21 -23.11 9.29 -16.35
C ASP A 21 -22.95 9.68 -14.87
N ILE A 22 -22.09 10.66 -14.53
CA ILE A 22 -21.80 11.03 -13.13
C ILE A 22 -23.07 11.47 -12.38
N ASP A 23 -23.95 12.24 -13.02
CA ASP A 23 -25.17 12.74 -12.37
C ASP A 23 -26.20 11.61 -12.18
N THR A 24 -26.41 10.77 -13.20
CA THR A 24 -27.25 9.57 -13.08
C THR A 24 -26.73 8.62 -12.00
N LEU A 25 -25.41 8.43 -11.93
CA LEU A 25 -24.77 7.62 -10.90
C LEU A 25 -25.02 8.19 -9.50
N ARG A 26 -25.01 9.51 -9.34
CA ARG A 26 -25.36 10.18 -8.06
C ARG A 26 -26.77 9.81 -7.62
N ASP A 27 -27.73 9.93 -8.52
CA ASP A 27 -29.14 9.68 -8.23
C ASP A 27 -29.38 8.21 -7.86
N GLU A 28 -28.75 7.27 -8.57
CA GLU A 28 -28.82 5.84 -8.27
C GLU A 28 -28.15 5.46 -6.95
N ILE A 29 -27.01 6.07 -6.61
CA ILE A 29 -26.38 5.85 -5.30
C ILE A 29 -27.30 6.36 -4.19
N ALA A 30 -27.92 7.53 -4.38
CA ALA A 30 -28.83 8.11 -3.41
C ALA A 30 -30.11 7.29 -3.23
N SER A 31 -30.70 6.80 -4.33
CA SER A 31 -31.92 5.98 -4.32
C SER A 31 -31.72 4.64 -3.62
N THR A 32 -30.58 4.00 -3.87
CA THR A 32 -30.23 2.69 -3.28
C THR A 32 -29.68 2.81 -1.85
N GLY A 33 -29.24 4.00 -1.44
CA GLY A 33 -28.55 4.24 -0.16
C GLY A 33 -27.17 3.59 -0.10
N ALA A 34 -26.54 3.29 -1.25
CA ALA A 34 -25.26 2.62 -1.31
C ALA A 34 -24.15 3.44 -0.63
N ARG A 35 -23.26 2.75 0.11
CA ARG A 35 -22.08 3.36 0.78
C ARG A 35 -20.74 2.95 0.17
N LEU A 36 -20.76 1.97 -0.73
CA LEU A 36 -19.60 1.48 -1.45
C LEU A 36 -19.99 1.29 -2.92
N VAL A 37 -19.18 1.87 -3.82
CA VAL A 37 -19.27 1.66 -5.26
C VAL A 37 -18.00 0.97 -5.73
N VAL A 38 -18.16 -0.13 -6.46
CA VAL A 38 -17.03 -0.89 -7.04
C VAL A 38 -17.10 -0.79 -8.56
N LEU A 39 -16.04 -0.26 -9.17
CA LEU A 39 -15.86 -0.19 -10.62
C LEU A 39 -14.92 -1.32 -11.06
N ASP A 40 -15.48 -2.40 -11.60
CA ASP A 40 -14.74 -3.59 -12.02
C ASP A 40 -15.04 -3.91 -13.50
N ALA A 41 -14.19 -3.54 -14.46
CA ALA A 41 -12.89 -2.87 -14.35
C ALA A 41 -13.00 -1.33 -14.43
N LEU A 42 -12.24 -0.61 -13.60
CA LEU A 42 -12.15 0.85 -13.57
C LEU A 42 -11.83 1.44 -14.95
N LEU A 43 -10.93 0.80 -15.71
CA LEU A 43 -10.50 1.34 -17.00
C LEU A 43 -11.62 1.33 -18.06
N SER A 44 -12.61 0.43 -17.92
CA SER A 44 -13.76 0.36 -18.81
C SER A 44 -14.65 1.61 -18.71
N THR A 45 -14.60 2.33 -17.59
CA THR A 45 -15.44 3.51 -17.37
C THR A 45 -14.91 4.79 -18.01
N PHE A 46 -13.76 4.72 -18.68
CA PHE A 46 -13.15 5.82 -19.42
C PHE A 46 -13.51 5.81 -20.92
N GLY A 47 -14.26 4.79 -21.38
CA GLY A 47 -14.65 4.65 -22.78
C GLY A 47 -13.43 4.63 -23.71
N SER A 48 -13.43 5.49 -24.72
CA SER A 48 -12.36 5.61 -25.73
C SER A 48 -11.25 6.60 -25.37
N ALA A 49 -11.21 7.10 -24.13
CA ALA A 49 -10.24 8.11 -23.71
C ALA A 49 -8.79 7.60 -23.74
N LYS A 50 -7.88 8.44 -24.22
CA LYS A 50 -6.43 8.16 -24.21
C LYS A 50 -5.83 8.51 -22.85
N LEU A 51 -5.75 7.52 -21.97
CA LEU A 51 -5.30 7.68 -20.58
C LEU A 51 -3.84 8.15 -20.41
N THR A 52 -3.02 8.04 -21.47
CA THR A 52 -1.64 8.51 -21.49
C THR A 52 -1.52 10.02 -21.74
N GLU A 53 -2.60 10.68 -22.20
CA GLU A 53 -2.62 12.12 -22.38
C GLU A 53 -2.76 12.83 -21.02
N GLN A 54 -2.02 13.94 -20.86
CA GLN A 54 -2.05 14.73 -19.63
C GLN A 54 -3.44 15.31 -19.36
N GLY A 55 -3.85 15.26 -18.10
CA GLY A 55 -5.13 15.72 -17.59
C GLY A 55 -6.28 14.76 -17.84
N THR A 56 -6.11 13.71 -18.65
CA THR A 56 -7.21 12.80 -19.01
C THR A 56 -7.68 12.02 -17.79
N VAL A 57 -6.79 11.43 -16.99
CA VAL A 57 -7.23 10.62 -15.84
C VAL A 57 -7.92 11.51 -14.81
N ARG A 58 -7.35 12.69 -14.55
CA ARG A 58 -7.92 13.70 -13.64
C ARG A 58 -9.33 14.11 -14.03
N ARG A 59 -9.57 14.41 -15.31
CA ARG A 59 -10.87 14.86 -15.82
C ARG A 59 -12.01 13.87 -15.49
N TYR A 60 -11.72 12.57 -15.46
CA TYR A 60 -12.72 11.54 -15.18
C TYR A 60 -12.79 11.17 -13.69
N LEU A 61 -11.65 11.15 -12.99
CA LEU A 61 -11.60 10.71 -11.59
C LEU A 61 -11.89 11.84 -10.58
N GLU A 62 -11.59 13.09 -10.88
CA GLU A 62 -11.86 14.21 -9.96
C GLU A 62 -13.36 14.43 -9.72
N PRO A 63 -14.25 14.39 -10.74
CA PRO A 63 -15.70 14.43 -10.51
C PRO A 63 -16.20 13.25 -9.67
N LEU A 64 -15.67 12.04 -9.91
CA LEU A 64 -16.01 10.85 -9.12
C LEU A 64 -15.54 10.98 -7.66
N ALA A 65 -14.36 11.58 -7.43
CA ALA A 65 -13.85 11.85 -6.10
C ALA A 65 -14.67 12.93 -5.37
N GLN A 66 -15.21 13.91 -6.09
CA GLN A 66 -16.12 14.90 -5.53
C GLN A 66 -17.47 14.27 -5.17
N LEU A 67 -18.04 13.45 -6.07
CA LEU A 67 -19.26 12.68 -5.81
C LEU A 67 -19.13 11.83 -4.53
N ALA A 68 -17.98 11.15 -4.38
CA ALA A 68 -17.70 10.33 -3.21
C ALA A 68 -17.69 11.14 -1.90
N GLN A 69 -17.13 12.37 -1.94
CA GLN A 69 -17.10 13.28 -0.81
C GLN A 69 -18.49 13.81 -0.46
N ASP A 70 -19.26 14.26 -1.46
CA ASP A 70 -20.60 14.81 -1.27
C ASP A 70 -21.56 13.80 -0.66
N LEU A 71 -21.48 12.54 -1.10
CA LEU A 71 -22.36 11.47 -0.63
C LEU A 71 -21.81 10.71 0.58
N ASN A 72 -20.59 11.02 1.03
CA ASN A 72 -19.86 10.33 2.08
C ASN A 72 -19.81 8.80 1.86
N ILE A 73 -19.30 8.41 0.69
CA ILE A 73 -19.18 7.00 0.26
C ILE A 73 -17.74 6.63 -0.08
N ALA A 74 -17.46 5.34 -0.14
CA ALA A 74 -16.22 4.80 -0.70
C ALA A 74 -16.41 4.41 -2.17
N VAL A 75 -15.42 4.73 -3.00
CA VAL A 75 -15.34 4.26 -4.40
C VAL A 75 -14.05 3.46 -4.57
N VAL A 76 -14.18 2.22 -5.05
CA VAL A 76 -13.07 1.30 -5.30
C VAL A 76 -13.03 0.98 -6.79
N GLY A 77 -11.91 1.26 -7.44
CA GLY A 77 -11.69 0.87 -8.82
C GLY A 77 -10.72 -0.31 -8.92
N VAL A 78 -11.11 -1.34 -9.66
CA VAL A 78 -10.28 -2.51 -9.96
C VAL A 78 -9.56 -2.29 -11.28
N ALA A 79 -8.24 -2.37 -11.30
CA ALA A 79 -7.45 -2.21 -12.51
C ALA A 79 -6.32 -3.23 -12.57
N HIS A 80 -6.02 -3.70 -13.78
CA HIS A 80 -4.88 -4.58 -14.04
C HIS A 80 -3.63 -3.78 -14.36
N PHE A 81 -2.49 -4.24 -13.86
CA PHE A 81 -1.19 -3.72 -14.29
C PHE A 81 -0.93 -4.10 -15.76
N ARG A 82 -0.31 -3.20 -16.51
CA ARG A 82 0.30 -3.54 -17.80
C ARG A 82 1.62 -4.30 -17.58
N LYS A 83 2.24 -4.72 -18.68
CA LYS A 83 3.58 -5.32 -18.66
C LYS A 83 4.55 -4.41 -17.89
N ALA A 84 5.41 -5.03 -17.09
CA ALA A 84 6.37 -4.32 -16.25
C ALA A 84 7.27 -3.41 -17.09
N SER A 85 7.20 -2.12 -16.82
CA SER A 85 7.98 -1.08 -17.50
C SER A 85 8.42 0.05 -16.56
N ASP A 86 7.94 0.06 -15.31
CA ASP A 86 8.19 1.14 -14.35
C ASP A 86 8.37 0.56 -12.93
N PRO A 87 9.36 1.05 -12.15
CA PRO A 87 9.56 0.62 -10.77
C PRO A 87 8.35 0.89 -9.86
N ASN A 88 7.51 1.88 -10.18
CA ASN A 88 6.32 2.23 -9.43
C ASN A 88 5.07 1.53 -10.00
N PRO A 89 4.40 0.63 -9.24
CA PRO A 89 3.20 -0.05 -9.69
C PRO A 89 2.06 0.86 -10.14
N LEU A 90 1.97 2.08 -9.58
CA LEU A 90 0.93 3.03 -9.98
C LEU A 90 1.08 3.49 -11.43
N HIS A 91 2.30 3.66 -11.92
CA HIS A 91 2.53 4.06 -13.30
C HIS A 91 2.19 2.96 -14.30
N MET A 92 2.18 1.71 -13.84
CA MET A 92 1.79 0.55 -14.65
C MET A 92 0.27 0.44 -14.83
N ILE A 93 -0.53 1.26 -14.13
CA ILE A 93 -1.96 1.40 -14.38
C ILE A 93 -2.16 2.26 -15.62
N ALA A 94 -2.52 1.61 -16.72
CA ALA A 94 -2.75 2.24 -18.03
C ALA A 94 -1.62 3.15 -18.56
N GLY A 95 -0.40 3.09 -17.98
CA GLY A 95 0.74 3.91 -18.38
C GLY A 95 0.65 5.37 -17.94
N SER A 96 -0.16 5.69 -16.92
CA SER A 96 -0.40 7.07 -16.49
C SER A 96 -0.04 7.29 -15.02
N ALA A 97 0.88 8.22 -14.76
CA ALA A 97 1.26 8.61 -13.40
C ALA A 97 0.12 9.33 -12.64
N GLU A 98 -0.90 9.83 -13.35
CA GLU A 98 -2.00 10.59 -12.78
C GLU A 98 -2.88 9.77 -11.83
N PHE A 99 -3.00 8.46 -12.04
CA PHE A 99 -3.68 7.58 -11.09
C PHE A 99 -3.09 7.73 -9.69
N GLY A 100 -1.75 7.73 -9.59
CA GLY A 100 -1.05 7.95 -8.33
C GLY A 100 -1.22 9.33 -7.73
N GLN A 101 -1.73 10.32 -8.48
CA GLN A 101 -1.97 11.67 -8.00
C GLN A 101 -3.41 11.87 -7.51
N VAL A 102 -4.38 11.19 -8.14
CA VAL A 102 -5.81 11.36 -7.82
C VAL A 102 -6.28 10.39 -6.72
N VAL A 103 -5.82 9.14 -6.73
CA VAL A 103 -6.30 8.16 -5.75
C VAL A 103 -5.77 8.45 -4.35
N ARG A 104 -6.59 8.21 -3.33
CA ARG A 104 -6.20 8.37 -1.91
C ARG A 104 -5.37 7.20 -1.39
N SER A 105 -5.69 5.99 -1.85
CA SER A 105 -4.98 4.77 -1.53
C SER A 105 -4.93 3.86 -2.75
N ALA A 106 -3.89 3.04 -2.82
CA ALA A 106 -3.75 1.99 -3.83
C ALA A 106 -3.17 0.74 -3.20
N ILE A 107 -3.86 -0.38 -3.41
CA ILE A 107 -3.46 -1.70 -2.94
C ILE A 107 -3.08 -2.52 -4.18
N GLY A 108 -1.86 -3.02 -4.21
CA GLY A 108 -1.37 -3.88 -5.26
C GLY A 108 -1.49 -5.34 -4.87
N PHE A 109 -1.67 -6.20 -5.86
CA PHE A 109 -1.65 -7.65 -5.73
C PHE A 109 -0.73 -8.23 -6.80
N ALA A 110 0.17 -9.15 -6.43
CA ALA A 110 1.02 -9.86 -7.38
C ALA A 110 1.28 -11.29 -6.93
N ALA A 111 1.33 -12.22 -7.88
CA ALA A 111 1.75 -13.59 -7.62
C ALA A 111 3.26 -13.66 -7.38
N ASP A 112 3.70 -14.41 -6.38
CA ASP A 112 5.10 -14.71 -6.16
C ASP A 112 5.48 -15.95 -6.99
N ARG A 113 5.95 -15.74 -8.22
CA ARG A 113 6.27 -16.84 -9.14
C ARG A 113 7.43 -17.74 -8.69
N GLU A 114 8.22 -17.28 -7.72
CA GLU A 114 9.29 -18.08 -7.13
C GLU A 114 8.85 -18.86 -5.89
N ALA A 115 7.63 -18.61 -5.38
CA ALA A 115 7.12 -19.31 -4.22
C ALA A 115 6.52 -20.66 -4.62
N GLU A 116 7.08 -21.74 -4.09
CA GLU A 116 6.63 -23.12 -4.35
C GLU A 116 5.20 -23.38 -3.83
N ASP A 117 4.75 -22.62 -2.83
CA ASP A 117 3.42 -22.71 -2.22
C ASP A 117 2.31 -21.98 -3.01
N GLY A 118 2.66 -21.34 -4.14
CA GLY A 118 1.75 -20.57 -4.97
C GLY A 118 1.23 -19.30 -4.30
N SER A 119 1.93 -18.78 -3.28
CA SER A 119 1.51 -17.59 -2.55
C SER A 119 1.64 -16.31 -3.39
N CYS A 120 0.88 -15.31 -2.98
CA CYS A 120 0.81 -13.98 -3.54
C CYS A 120 1.21 -12.94 -2.49
N VAL A 121 1.48 -11.73 -2.93
CA VAL A 121 1.79 -10.58 -2.10
C VAL A 121 0.78 -9.46 -2.33
N LEU A 122 0.31 -8.89 -1.22
CA LEU A 122 -0.51 -7.68 -1.15
C LEU A 122 0.35 -6.56 -0.58
N SER A 123 0.42 -5.42 -1.28
CA SER A 123 1.16 -4.25 -0.80
C SER A 123 0.29 -3.00 -0.80
N LEU A 124 0.40 -2.17 0.24
CA LEU A 124 -0.12 -0.82 0.23
C LEU A 124 0.84 0.08 -0.58
N VAL A 125 0.60 0.18 -1.89
CA VAL A 125 1.46 0.89 -2.84
C VAL A 125 1.43 2.40 -2.61
N LYS A 126 0.26 2.93 -2.23
CA LYS A 126 0.08 4.34 -1.87
C LYS A 126 -0.96 4.46 -0.78
N THR A 127 -0.74 5.40 0.11
CA THR A 127 -1.72 5.87 1.08
C THR A 127 -1.47 7.33 1.39
N ASN A 128 -2.55 8.10 1.53
CA ASN A 128 -2.52 9.45 2.10
C ASN A 128 -3.08 9.47 3.53
N ILE A 129 -3.56 8.33 4.04
CA ILE A 129 -4.38 8.24 5.27
C ILE A 129 -3.81 7.28 6.31
N ALA A 130 -2.71 6.58 5.99
CA ALA A 130 -2.03 5.65 6.89
C ALA A 130 -0.51 5.94 6.88
N PRO A 131 0.24 5.48 7.89
CA PRO A 131 1.70 5.56 7.88
C PRO A 131 2.28 4.91 6.62
N ALA A 132 3.32 5.54 6.07
CA ALA A 132 4.07 4.96 4.96
C ALA A 132 4.93 3.78 5.45
N GLY A 133 5.21 2.83 4.55
CA GLY A 133 6.12 1.71 4.83
C GLY A 133 5.53 0.62 5.71
N LEU A 134 4.20 0.44 5.68
CA LEU A 134 3.59 -0.77 6.27
C LEU A 134 4.13 -2.02 5.56
N PRO A 135 4.37 -3.11 6.30
CA PRO A 135 4.79 -4.36 5.70
C PRO A 135 3.74 -4.83 4.68
N SER A 136 4.19 -5.53 3.65
CA SER A 136 3.29 -6.21 2.74
C SER A 136 2.75 -7.47 3.41
N VAL A 137 1.65 -8.02 2.90
CA VAL A 137 1.04 -9.24 3.43
C VAL A 137 1.18 -10.34 2.40
N ARG A 138 1.75 -11.48 2.80
CA ARG A 138 1.72 -12.70 1.99
C ARG A 138 0.35 -13.36 2.17
N TYR A 139 -0.23 -13.87 1.11
CA TYR A 139 -1.52 -14.54 1.15
C TYR A 139 -1.61 -15.66 0.11
N ARG A 140 -2.60 -16.53 0.26
CA ARG A 140 -3.03 -17.47 -0.79
C ARG A 140 -4.55 -17.41 -0.95
N ILE A 141 -5.03 -17.87 -2.11
CA ILE A 141 -6.45 -18.10 -2.33
C ILE A 141 -6.69 -19.61 -2.26
N GLU A 142 -7.53 -20.03 -1.33
CA GLU A 142 -7.95 -21.42 -1.18
C GLU A 142 -9.36 -21.60 -1.72
N SER A 143 -9.70 -22.80 -2.19
CA SER A 143 -11.11 -23.12 -2.44
C SER A 143 -11.83 -23.33 -1.10
N ALA A 144 -13.00 -22.73 -0.96
CA ALA A 144 -13.92 -22.98 0.14
C ALA A 144 -15.32 -23.18 -0.41
N THR A 145 -15.98 -24.26 0.01
CA THR A 145 -17.37 -24.51 -0.35
C THR A 145 -18.28 -23.71 0.58
N VAL A 146 -19.22 -22.98 0.00
CA VAL A 146 -20.25 -22.23 0.73
C VAL A 146 -21.63 -22.69 0.31
N ASP A 147 -22.53 -22.86 1.27
CA ASP A 147 -23.92 -23.19 1.00
C ASP A 147 -24.66 -21.94 0.48
N THR A 148 -25.29 -22.08 -0.68
CA THR A 148 -26.16 -21.03 -1.26
C THR A 148 -27.58 -21.55 -1.43
N SER A 149 -28.53 -20.66 -1.74
CA SER A 149 -29.91 -21.04 -2.04
C SER A 149 -30.04 -21.99 -3.24
N ASP A 150 -29.07 -21.97 -4.16
CA ASP A 150 -29.02 -22.81 -5.36
C ASP A 150 -28.17 -24.08 -5.16
N GLY A 151 -27.66 -24.31 -3.94
CA GLY A 151 -26.80 -25.43 -3.56
C GLY A 151 -25.38 -25.02 -3.14
N PRO A 152 -24.53 -25.98 -2.72
CA PRO A 152 -23.14 -25.69 -2.39
C PRO A 152 -22.37 -25.21 -3.62
N THR A 153 -21.54 -24.19 -3.45
CA THR A 153 -20.67 -23.66 -4.52
C THR A 153 -19.26 -23.39 -3.99
N ASP A 154 -18.25 -23.56 -4.83
CA ASP A 154 -16.87 -23.30 -4.49
C ASP A 154 -16.51 -21.84 -4.78
N VAL A 155 -15.95 -21.17 -3.77
CA VAL A 155 -15.48 -19.78 -3.85
C VAL A 155 -14.03 -19.67 -3.40
N GLY A 156 -13.36 -18.61 -3.86
CA GLY A 156 -12.02 -18.27 -3.38
C GLY A 156 -12.07 -17.67 -1.97
N ARG A 157 -11.36 -18.28 -1.03
CA ARG A 157 -11.11 -17.76 0.32
C ARG A 157 -9.73 -17.11 0.39
N PHE A 158 -9.70 -15.84 0.77
CA PHE A 158 -8.45 -15.12 1.04
C PHE A 158 -7.86 -15.58 2.37
N VAL A 159 -6.65 -16.14 2.35
CA VAL A 159 -5.94 -16.64 3.53
C VAL A 159 -4.62 -15.87 3.71
N PRO A 160 -4.53 -14.96 4.70
CA PRO A 160 -3.27 -14.28 5.00
C PRO A 160 -2.29 -15.26 5.65
N LEU A 161 -1.02 -15.20 5.21
CA LEU A 161 0.09 -16.02 5.70
C LEU A 161 1.05 -15.21 6.61
N GLY A 162 0.80 -13.92 6.79
CA GLY A 162 1.57 -13.01 7.62
C GLY A 162 2.30 -11.91 6.84
N ASP A 163 3.03 -11.10 7.58
CA ASP A 163 3.77 -9.95 7.05
C ASP A 163 5.01 -10.39 6.25
N THR A 164 5.36 -9.61 5.23
CA THR A 164 6.53 -9.83 4.37
C THR A 164 7.14 -8.49 3.95
N GLU A 165 8.46 -8.46 3.88
CA GLU A 165 9.23 -7.32 3.33
C GLU A 165 9.13 -7.24 1.81
N GLN A 166 8.74 -8.34 1.16
CA GLN A 166 8.59 -8.42 -0.29
C GLN A 166 7.41 -7.57 -0.75
N THR A 167 7.63 -6.73 -1.75
CA THR A 167 6.57 -5.85 -2.26
C THR A 167 6.07 -6.28 -3.64
N VAL A 168 4.85 -5.87 -3.97
CA VAL A 168 4.27 -6.01 -5.31
C VAL A 168 5.16 -5.36 -6.38
N GLY A 169 5.76 -4.20 -6.08
CA GLY A 169 6.67 -3.53 -7.01
C GLY A 169 7.88 -4.37 -7.35
N GLU A 170 8.48 -5.04 -6.36
CA GLU A 170 9.61 -5.95 -6.59
C GLU A 170 9.20 -7.15 -7.44
N LEU A 171 8.05 -7.75 -7.14
CA LEU A 171 7.55 -8.91 -7.88
C LEU A 171 7.26 -8.59 -9.34
N LEU A 172 6.61 -7.46 -9.62
CA LEU A 172 6.31 -7.05 -10.99
C LEU A 172 7.59 -6.76 -11.79
N ASN A 173 8.62 -6.21 -11.14
CA ASN A 173 9.90 -5.91 -11.79
C ASN A 173 10.87 -7.11 -11.83
N HIS A 174 10.55 -8.22 -11.16
CA HIS A 174 11.40 -9.41 -11.17
C HIS A 174 11.48 -10.06 -12.56
N ASP A 175 10.43 -9.90 -13.38
CA ASP A 175 10.29 -10.49 -14.72
C ASP A 175 10.99 -9.71 -15.85
N THR A 176 11.63 -8.57 -15.58
CA THR A 176 12.24 -7.72 -16.63
C THR A 176 13.73 -7.98 -16.88
N GLY A 177 14.37 -8.83 -16.08
CA GLY A 177 15.79 -9.17 -16.23
C GLY A 177 16.06 -10.08 -17.42
N THR A 178 17.16 -9.85 -18.11
CA THR A 178 17.69 -10.77 -19.13
C THR A 178 18.06 -12.13 -18.50
N PRO A 179 18.23 -13.21 -19.30
CA PRO A 179 18.80 -14.45 -18.79
C PRO A 179 20.15 -14.25 -18.07
N GLU A 180 20.95 -13.30 -18.54
CA GLU A 180 22.23 -12.89 -17.94
C GLU A 180 22.01 -12.26 -16.55
N ASP A 181 21.07 -11.32 -16.42
CA ASP A 181 20.73 -10.71 -15.12
C ASP A 181 20.25 -11.75 -14.08
N ARG A 182 19.62 -12.85 -14.55
CA ARG A 182 19.20 -13.97 -13.68
C ARG A 182 20.38 -14.86 -13.27
N SER A 183 21.38 -15.05 -14.14
CA SER A 183 22.62 -15.74 -13.81
C SER A 183 23.43 -14.94 -12.80
N GLU A 184 23.67 -13.65 -13.08
CA GLU A 184 24.40 -12.75 -12.18
C GLU A 184 23.76 -12.69 -10.79
N ARG A 185 22.42 -12.68 -10.71
CA ARG A 185 21.70 -12.72 -9.42
C ARG A 185 21.89 -14.03 -8.68
N THR A 186 21.99 -15.14 -9.40
CA THR A 186 22.22 -16.46 -8.82
C THR A 186 23.64 -16.55 -8.27
N GLU A 187 24.63 -16.16 -9.06
CA GLU A 187 26.03 -16.08 -8.67
C GLU A 187 26.23 -15.16 -7.46
N ALA A 188 25.61 -13.96 -7.48
CA ALA A 188 25.64 -13.04 -6.35
C ALA A 188 24.98 -13.62 -5.09
N SER A 189 23.96 -14.48 -5.23
CA SER A 189 23.28 -15.11 -4.09
C SER A 189 24.11 -16.20 -3.45
N GLU A 190 24.81 -16.99 -4.26
CA GLU A 190 25.76 -18.01 -3.79
C GLU A 190 26.96 -17.35 -3.13
N TRP A 191 27.51 -16.32 -3.77
CA TRP A 191 28.59 -15.50 -3.21
C TRP A 191 28.20 -14.90 -1.86
N LEU A 192 27.02 -14.28 -1.77
CA LEU A 192 26.55 -13.64 -0.55
C LEU A 192 26.37 -14.65 0.59
N ARG A 193 25.82 -15.84 0.29
CA ARG A 193 25.69 -16.92 1.27
C ARG A 193 27.06 -17.39 1.74
N GLY A 194 28.02 -17.57 0.84
CA GLY A 194 29.40 -17.93 1.16
C GLY A 194 30.05 -16.90 2.08
N TYR A 195 30.01 -15.62 1.70
CA TYR A 195 30.57 -14.53 2.48
C TYR A 195 30.02 -14.48 3.90
N LEU A 196 28.69 -14.57 4.07
CA LEU A 196 28.09 -14.55 5.41
C LEU A 196 28.41 -15.81 6.21
N THR A 197 28.50 -16.98 5.57
CA THR A 197 28.92 -18.22 6.23
C THR A 197 30.34 -18.08 6.78
N ASP A 198 31.26 -17.55 5.98
CA ASP A 198 32.66 -17.31 6.37
C ASP A 198 32.79 -16.28 7.50
N ASN A 199 31.81 -15.36 7.61
CA ASN A 199 31.75 -14.35 8.67
C ASN A 199 30.90 -14.80 9.90
N GLY A 200 30.61 -16.09 10.03
CA GLY A 200 29.92 -16.63 11.21
C GLY A 200 28.41 -16.44 11.19
N GLY A 201 27.82 -16.27 10.01
CA GLY A 201 26.37 -16.19 9.79
C GLY A 201 25.83 -14.76 9.69
N GLU A 202 26.59 -13.74 10.07
CA GLU A 202 26.17 -12.34 9.97
C GLU A 202 27.32 -11.38 9.65
N ALA A 203 27.03 -10.28 8.95
CA ALA A 203 28.01 -9.22 8.70
C ALA A 203 27.36 -7.84 8.52
N PRO A 204 28.07 -6.73 8.82
CA PRO A 204 27.57 -5.38 8.55
C PRO A 204 27.25 -5.19 7.06
N ALA A 205 26.07 -4.67 6.74
CA ALA A 205 25.61 -4.50 5.37
C ALA A 205 26.57 -3.65 4.52
N GLY A 206 27.21 -2.65 5.13
CA GLY A 206 28.21 -1.82 4.48
C GLY A 206 29.46 -2.58 4.06
N ASP A 207 29.88 -3.58 4.84
CA ASP A 207 31.08 -4.36 4.55
C ASP A 207 30.79 -5.46 3.53
N VAL A 208 29.61 -6.08 3.61
CA VAL A 208 29.11 -7.01 2.58
C VAL A 208 29.08 -6.34 1.21
N ILE A 209 28.52 -5.13 1.12
CA ILE A 209 28.42 -4.40 -0.16
C ILE A 209 29.81 -4.07 -0.72
N LYS A 210 30.73 -3.61 0.13
CA LYS A 210 32.12 -3.32 -0.30
C LYS A 210 32.87 -4.57 -0.74
N ALA A 211 32.66 -5.71 -0.07
CA ALA A 211 33.27 -6.97 -0.47
C ALA A 211 32.71 -7.45 -1.81
N ALA A 212 31.40 -7.32 -2.00
CA ALA A 212 30.76 -7.73 -3.24
C ALA A 212 31.19 -6.90 -4.45
N GLU A 213 31.34 -5.58 -4.27
CA GLU A 213 31.85 -4.69 -5.32
C GLU A 213 33.28 -5.03 -5.72
N LYS A 214 34.12 -5.49 -4.78
CA LYS A 214 35.48 -5.96 -5.09
C LYS A 214 35.48 -7.25 -5.89
N ASP A 215 34.50 -8.10 -5.67
CA ASP A 215 34.35 -9.39 -6.34
C ASP A 215 33.53 -9.28 -7.64
N GLY A 216 33.28 -8.05 -8.10
CA GLY A 216 32.67 -7.77 -9.40
C GLY A 216 31.15 -7.64 -9.39
N PHE A 217 30.49 -7.75 -8.23
CA PHE A 217 29.04 -7.61 -8.14
C PHE A 217 28.63 -6.15 -7.93
N ALA A 218 27.71 -5.67 -8.77
CA ALA A 218 27.10 -4.38 -8.53
C ALA A 218 26.26 -4.40 -7.25
N LYS A 219 26.33 -3.32 -6.45
CA LYS A 219 25.58 -3.16 -5.19
C LYS A 219 24.10 -3.57 -5.29
N HIS A 220 23.43 -3.18 -6.36
CA HIS A 220 22.02 -3.47 -6.56
C HIS A 220 21.75 -4.96 -6.84
N THR A 221 22.67 -5.67 -7.51
CA THR A 221 22.62 -7.12 -7.75
C THR A 221 22.68 -7.88 -6.41
N VAL A 222 23.61 -7.49 -5.54
CA VAL A 222 23.81 -8.13 -4.22
C VAL A 222 22.62 -7.87 -3.30
N GLN A 223 22.10 -6.64 -3.31
CA GLN A 223 20.91 -6.29 -2.53
C GLN A 223 19.68 -7.10 -2.96
N ARG A 224 19.52 -7.38 -4.26
CA ARG A 224 18.46 -8.25 -4.81
C ARG A 224 18.72 -9.73 -4.51
N ALA A 225 19.98 -10.15 -4.50
CA ALA A 225 20.38 -11.54 -4.25
C ALA A 225 20.14 -12.02 -2.81
N ARG A 226 19.99 -11.11 -1.84
CA ARG A 226 19.73 -11.42 -0.42
C ARG A 226 18.63 -12.45 -0.19
N ARG A 227 17.49 -12.30 -0.87
CA ARG A 227 16.34 -13.21 -0.68
C ARG A 227 16.71 -14.64 -1.09
N LYS A 228 17.27 -14.79 -2.30
CA LYS A 228 17.72 -16.08 -2.82
C LYS A 228 18.82 -16.70 -1.96
N ALA A 229 19.65 -15.85 -1.35
CA ALA A 229 20.69 -16.29 -0.41
C ALA A 229 20.13 -16.72 0.97
N GLY A 230 18.88 -16.39 1.32
CA GLY A 230 18.29 -16.67 2.65
C GLY A 230 18.69 -15.64 3.72
N VAL A 231 18.95 -14.39 3.32
CA VAL A 231 19.54 -13.35 4.16
C VAL A 231 18.49 -12.33 4.61
N LYS A 232 18.41 -12.07 5.92
CA LYS A 232 17.57 -11.00 6.51
C LYS A 232 18.41 -9.79 6.89
N SER A 233 17.83 -8.60 6.76
CA SER A 233 18.44 -7.35 7.20
C SER A 233 17.91 -6.98 8.59
N GLN A 234 18.80 -6.87 9.57
CA GLN A 234 18.46 -6.55 10.95
C GLN A 234 19.18 -5.29 11.40
N LYS A 235 18.56 -4.51 12.29
CA LYS A 235 19.19 -3.31 12.85
C LYS A 235 20.06 -3.71 14.04
N SER A 236 21.37 -3.47 13.95
CA SER A 236 22.29 -3.67 15.07
C SER A 236 22.13 -2.50 16.04
N GLY A 237 21.24 -2.65 17.03
CA GLY A 237 21.07 -1.72 18.15
C GLY A 237 20.85 -0.23 17.80
N PHE A 238 20.84 0.62 18.83
CA PHE A 238 20.78 2.07 18.62
C PHE A 238 22.18 2.58 18.23
N GLY A 239 22.32 3.08 17.00
CA GLY A 239 23.55 3.71 16.50
C GLY A 239 24.60 2.79 15.84
N LYS A 240 24.39 1.46 15.74
CA LYS A 240 25.39 0.52 15.16
C LYS A 240 25.07 0.00 13.75
N GLY A 241 24.17 0.65 13.02
CA GLY A 241 23.93 0.38 11.59
C GLY A 241 23.10 -0.88 11.30
N TRP A 242 23.11 -1.31 10.04
CA TRP A 242 22.38 -2.48 9.54
C TRP A 242 23.32 -3.68 9.35
N VAL A 243 22.87 -4.86 9.77
CA VAL A 243 23.55 -6.15 9.64
C VAL A 243 22.71 -7.07 8.75
N TRP A 244 23.37 -7.89 7.95
CA TRP A 244 22.76 -8.93 7.15
C TRP A 244 23.13 -10.28 7.75
N ALA A 245 22.13 -11.11 8.03
CA ALA A 245 22.31 -12.40 8.68
C ALA A 245 21.63 -13.51 7.89
N LEU A 246 22.28 -14.68 7.80
CA LEU A 246 21.67 -15.89 7.27
C LEU A 246 20.55 -16.33 8.21
N THR A 247 19.42 -16.69 7.61
CA THR A 247 18.40 -17.47 8.30
C THR A 247 18.77 -18.93 8.10
N GLU A 248 19.03 -19.68 9.18
CA GLU A 248 19.16 -21.14 9.06
C GLU A 248 17.86 -21.68 8.44
N SER A 249 17.98 -22.40 7.33
CA SER A 249 16.87 -23.13 6.76
C SER A 249 16.39 -24.15 7.79
N ALA A 250 15.16 -24.01 8.27
CA ALA A 250 14.49 -25.08 8.99
C ALA A 250 13.09 -25.28 8.39
N GLU A 251 12.83 -26.54 8.07
CA GLU A 251 11.53 -27.17 7.97
C GLU A 251 10.56 -26.63 9.05
N THR A 252 9.27 -26.49 8.73
CA THR A 252 8.21 -26.29 9.72
C THR A 252 8.24 -27.40 10.79
N PRO A 253 7.92 -27.19 12.10
CA PRO A 253 6.73 -26.47 12.58
C PRO A 253 6.84 -25.72 13.94
N GLU A 254 5.71 -25.08 14.30
CA GLU A 254 5.11 -24.91 15.64
C GLU A 254 5.72 -23.98 16.73
N ASP A 255 4.75 -23.25 17.29
CA ASP A 255 4.69 -22.37 18.46
C ASP A 255 5.49 -22.87 19.69
N ASP A 256 6.30 -22.00 20.32
CA ASP A 256 6.04 -21.70 21.73
C ASP A 256 6.79 -20.47 22.31
N THR A 257 5.95 -19.63 22.89
CA THR A 257 6.07 -18.58 23.92
C THR A 257 7.39 -18.13 24.61
N LYS A 258 7.38 -16.79 24.83
CA LYS A 258 7.78 -15.97 26.02
C LYS A 258 9.25 -15.54 26.20
N ASN A 259 9.45 -14.22 26.17
CA ASN A 259 9.83 -13.50 27.39
C ASN A 259 9.42 -12.00 27.36
N THR A 260 8.32 -11.66 28.02
CA THR A 260 7.91 -10.28 28.29
C THR A 260 8.67 -9.79 29.51
N LYS A 261 9.67 -8.92 29.33
CA LYS A 261 10.25 -8.15 30.44
C LYS A 261 9.50 -6.84 30.59
N VAL A 262 8.64 -6.80 31.61
CA VAL A 262 8.08 -5.57 32.17
C VAL A 262 9.23 -4.74 32.73
N THR A 263 9.43 -3.53 32.19
CA THR A 263 10.14 -2.47 32.89
C THR A 263 9.31 -1.21 32.84
N THR A 264 8.58 -0.97 33.92
CA THR A 264 8.05 0.33 34.32
C THR A 264 9.24 1.28 34.55
N HIS A 265 9.24 2.48 33.99
CA HIS A 265 9.61 3.75 34.65
C HIS A 265 9.44 4.96 33.72
N GLN A 266 8.43 5.76 34.07
CA GLN A 266 8.37 7.23 34.14
C GLN A 266 8.67 8.11 32.90
N PRO A 267 7.74 8.99 32.49
CA PRO A 267 7.92 9.88 31.34
C PRO A 267 8.78 11.11 31.70
N LEU A 268 9.78 11.39 30.87
CA LEU A 268 10.52 12.65 30.84
C LEU A 268 9.80 13.66 29.94
N SER A 269 9.64 14.88 30.46
CA SER A 269 8.98 16.03 29.82
C SER A 269 9.60 16.43 28.49
N PRO A 270 8.80 16.88 27.50
CA PRO A 270 9.33 17.49 26.28
C PRO A 270 9.74 18.95 26.50
N SER A 271 10.93 19.28 26.03
CA SER A 271 11.45 20.64 25.87
C SER A 271 10.71 21.39 24.76
N SER A 272 10.42 22.66 25.05
CA SER A 272 9.68 23.62 24.24
C SER A 272 10.36 24.04 22.93
N SER A 273 9.58 24.20 21.86
CA SER A 273 9.63 25.38 20.97
C SER A 273 8.40 25.46 20.04
N SER A 274 7.56 26.47 20.35
CA SER A 274 6.89 27.43 19.45
C SER A 274 6.11 26.96 18.20
N ALA A 275 4.78 26.82 18.37
CA ALA A 275 3.76 27.45 17.53
C ALA A 275 2.39 27.29 18.23
N SER A 276 1.79 28.40 18.68
CA SER A 276 0.50 28.39 19.38
C SER A 276 -0.65 27.96 18.45
N PRO A 277 -1.58 27.10 18.88
CA PRO A 277 -2.86 26.94 18.21
C PRO A 277 -3.70 28.21 18.45
N SER A 278 -4.26 28.77 17.39
CA SER A 278 -5.23 29.87 17.48
C SER A 278 -6.51 29.35 18.14
N ALA A 279 -6.64 29.52 19.46
CA ALA A 279 -7.87 29.26 20.17
C ALA A 279 -8.98 30.19 19.66
N THR A 280 -10.21 29.69 19.52
CA THR A 280 -11.39 30.48 19.12
C THR A 280 -12.28 30.73 20.33
N CYS A 281 -12.81 31.96 20.44
CA CYS A 281 -13.69 32.34 21.53
C CYS A 281 -15.00 31.52 21.48
N ILE A 282 -15.40 30.94 22.61
CA ILE A 282 -16.60 30.08 22.70
C ILE A 282 -17.88 30.86 22.37
N ALA A 283 -17.93 32.15 22.70
CA ALA A 283 -19.11 32.99 22.49
C ALA A 283 -19.23 33.53 21.05
N CYS A 284 -18.18 34.14 20.50
CA CYS A 284 -18.25 34.81 19.19
C CYS A 284 -17.61 34.04 18.03
N ARG A 285 -16.91 32.92 18.32
CA ARG A 285 -16.19 32.09 17.34
C ARG A 285 -15.06 32.80 16.58
N GLU A 286 -14.64 33.99 17.02
CA GLU A 286 -13.48 34.68 16.47
C GLU A 286 -12.16 34.18 17.09
N PRO A 287 -11.01 34.33 16.39
CA PRO A 287 -9.70 33.91 16.89
C PRO A 287 -9.23 34.77 18.07
N MET A 288 -8.82 34.13 19.16
CA MET A 288 -8.27 34.79 20.33
C MET A 288 -6.79 35.11 20.12
N ARG A 289 -6.40 36.37 20.36
CA ARG A 289 -5.01 36.82 20.22
C ARG A 289 -4.11 36.37 21.39
N LEU A 290 -4.71 36.08 22.54
CA LEU A 290 -4.07 35.59 23.76
C LEU A 290 -5.06 34.63 24.42
N ASP A 291 -4.61 33.42 24.74
CA ASP A 291 -5.39 32.45 25.52
C ASP A 291 -4.96 32.57 26.99
N ASP A 292 -5.81 33.20 27.80
CA ASP A 292 -5.64 33.28 29.25
C ASP A 292 -6.26 32.06 29.97
N GLY A 293 -6.72 31.07 29.21
CA GLY A 293 -7.39 29.87 29.72
C GLY A 293 -8.88 30.05 30.01
N SER A 294 -9.44 31.25 29.83
CA SER A 294 -10.87 31.49 30.04
C SER A 294 -11.75 30.93 28.91
N GLY A 295 -11.22 30.82 27.69
CA GLY A 295 -12.02 30.45 26.51
C GLY A 295 -12.94 31.56 25.99
N TYR A 296 -12.90 32.76 26.57
CA TYR A 296 -13.69 33.93 26.18
C TYR A 296 -12.80 35.14 25.89
N HIS A 297 -13.27 36.06 25.05
CA HIS A 297 -12.69 37.40 25.04
C HIS A 297 -13.02 38.13 26.34
N PRO A 298 -12.21 39.10 26.80
CA PRO A 298 -12.51 39.92 27.98
C PRO A 298 -13.89 40.61 27.95
N MET A 299 -14.44 40.86 26.75
CA MET A 299 -15.77 41.45 26.52
C MET A 299 -16.89 40.41 26.37
N CYS A 300 -16.54 39.12 26.31
CA CYS A 300 -17.45 38.00 26.11
C CYS A 300 -17.53 37.07 27.33
N ASP A 301 -16.76 37.36 28.38
CA ASP A 301 -16.75 36.59 29.62
C ASP A 301 -18.07 36.81 30.38
N PRO A 302 -18.87 35.75 30.62
CA PRO A 302 -20.11 35.86 31.38
C PRO A 302 -19.91 36.23 32.86
N GLU A 303 -18.72 36.08 33.44
CA GLU A 303 -18.44 36.44 34.83
C GLU A 303 -18.00 37.90 35.03
N ALA A 304 -17.59 38.60 33.97
CA ALA A 304 -17.12 39.99 34.04
C ALA A 304 -18.25 41.04 34.25
N ALA A 305 -19.52 40.61 34.31
CA ALA A 305 -20.70 41.48 34.46
C ALA A 305 -21.30 41.48 35.87
N SER A 306 -20.53 41.12 36.91
CA SER A 306 -20.94 41.15 38.33
C SER A 306 -20.27 42.28 39.11
#